data_AF-A0A4V1UBF9-F1
#
_entry.id   AF-A0A4V1UBF9-F1
#
_cell.length_a   1.000
_cell.length_b   1.000
_cell.length_c   1.000
_cell.angle_alpha   90.00
_cell.angle_beta   90.00
_cell.angle_gamma   90.00
#
_symmetry.space_group_name_H-M   'P 1'
#
loop_
_entity.id
_entity.type
_entity.pdbx_description
1 polymer ?
#
loop_
_entity_poly.entity_id
_entity_poly.type
_entity_poly.pdbx_seq_one_letter_code
_entity_poly.pdbx_strand_id
1 'polypeptide(L)'
;MRMMPLNQQYKKTDRVYQRLGDHVEFTYSDGDHTEDTLLKIVKEADDLSIASLHWQRHITDWPTLYHFSPKRGDLLRPFKDSLKNKTVLELGAGCGAITRFLGESEARITAVEGSLRRATITAERCRDLPNVAVVCDKIEQFISDEQFDFVILVGVLEYSHQFILTEKPDLNLLQRVRKHLAPGGSLIIAIENKFGLKYWAGAPEDHVGQPY
;
A
#
# COMPACT_ATOMS: atom_id res chain seq x y z
N MET A 1 -15.86 -1.57 19.33
CA MET A 1 -15.00 -1.53 18.13
C MET A 1 -15.45 -2.66 17.22
N ARG A 2 -16.14 -2.37 16.10
CA ARG A 2 -16.61 -3.42 15.18
C ARG A 2 -15.38 -4.11 14.59
N MET A 3 -15.34 -5.44 14.71
CA MET A 3 -14.35 -6.29 14.07
C MET A 3 -14.35 -5.99 12.56
N MET A 4 -13.18 -5.74 11.96
CA MET A 4 -13.09 -5.47 10.52
C MET A 4 -13.64 -6.67 9.74
N PRO A 5 -14.40 -6.45 8.65
CA PRO A 5 -15.07 -7.51 7.91
C PRO A 5 -14.08 -8.15 6.92
N LEU A 6 -13.02 -8.73 7.46
CA LEU A 6 -12.30 -9.77 6.74
C LEU A 6 -13.13 -11.04 6.90
N ASN A 7 -13.45 -11.68 5.78
CA ASN A 7 -14.25 -12.89 5.77
C ASN A 7 -13.50 -14.04 6.46
N GLN A 8 -14.16 -15.19 6.60
CA GLN A 8 -13.59 -16.36 7.28
C GLN A 8 -12.34 -16.96 6.60
N GLN A 9 -11.90 -16.41 5.45
CA GLN A 9 -10.70 -16.87 4.73
C GLN A 9 -9.39 -16.32 5.31
N TYR A 10 -9.43 -15.37 6.25
CA TYR A 10 -8.23 -14.78 6.83
C TYR A 10 -8.11 -15.08 8.32
N LYS A 11 -6.90 -15.40 8.76
CA LYS A 11 -6.53 -15.55 10.17
C LYS A 11 -5.53 -14.47 10.54
N LYS A 12 -5.76 -13.82 11.69
CA LYS A 12 -4.78 -12.88 12.24
C LYS A 12 -3.66 -13.66 12.94
N THR A 13 -2.43 -13.42 12.51
CA THR A 13 -1.20 -13.88 13.17
C THR A 13 -0.36 -12.65 13.46
N ASP A 14 0.00 -12.45 14.72
CA ASP A 14 0.55 -11.20 15.24
C ASP A 14 -0.35 -9.99 14.90
N ARG A 15 0.14 -9.07 14.07
CA ARG A 15 -0.59 -7.86 13.64
C ARG A 15 -1.15 -7.96 12.22
N VAL A 16 -0.85 -9.03 11.49
CA VAL A 16 -1.16 -9.19 10.06
C VAL A 16 -2.24 -10.25 9.88
N TYR A 17 -3.24 -9.95 9.06
CA TYR A 17 -4.20 -10.95 8.59
C TYR A 17 -3.60 -11.71 7.41
N GLN A 18 -3.59 -13.03 7.48
CA GLN A 18 -3.03 -13.89 6.44
C GLN A 18 -4.13 -14.81 5.91
N ARG A 19 -4.13 -15.06 4.61
CA ARG A 19 -5.06 -15.99 3.98
C ARG A 19 -4.85 -17.40 4.53
N LEU A 20 -5.93 -18.15 4.75
CA LEU A 20 -5.88 -19.57 5.13
C LEU A 20 -5.51 -20.43 3.92
N GLY A 21 -4.70 -21.48 4.13
CA GLY A 21 -4.25 -22.42 3.10
C GLY A 21 -2.81 -22.19 2.64
N ASP A 22 -2.38 -22.97 1.64
CA ASP A 22 -1.04 -22.83 1.03
C ASP A 22 -1.04 -21.68 0.02
N HIS A 23 -0.04 -20.80 0.11
CA HIS A 23 0.12 -19.67 -0.79
C HIS A 23 1.48 -19.69 -1.46
N VAL A 24 1.49 -19.38 -2.75
CA VAL A 24 2.72 -19.11 -3.48
C VAL A 24 3.25 -17.76 -3.04
N GLU A 25 4.51 -17.69 -2.63
CA GLU A 25 5.18 -16.48 -2.15
C GLU A 25 5.12 -15.35 -3.19
N PHE A 26 4.96 -14.10 -2.72
CA PHE A 26 5.09 -12.90 -3.52
C PHE A 26 6.54 -12.42 -3.44
N THR A 27 7.20 -12.26 -4.58
CA THR A 27 8.67 -12.16 -4.65
C THR A 27 9.23 -10.75 -4.85
N TYR A 28 8.37 -9.75 -5.07
CA TYR A 28 8.84 -8.37 -5.21
C TYR A 28 9.39 -7.82 -3.88
N SER A 29 10.57 -7.20 -3.94
CA SER A 29 11.33 -6.75 -2.77
C SER A 29 12.29 -5.63 -3.17
N ASP A 30 12.50 -4.65 -2.28
CA ASP A 30 13.57 -3.64 -2.41
C ASP A 30 14.95 -4.16 -1.93
N GLY A 31 15.06 -5.47 -1.70
CA GLY A 31 16.22 -6.17 -1.17
C GLY A 31 16.06 -6.54 0.31
N ASP A 32 16.53 -7.74 0.67
CA ASP A 32 16.32 -8.29 2.01
C ASP A 32 16.91 -7.40 3.11
N HIS A 33 18.16 -6.95 2.92
CA HIS A 33 18.82 -6.06 3.85
C HIS A 33 18.08 -4.73 4.04
N THR A 34 17.52 -4.19 2.95
CA THR A 34 16.74 -2.96 2.96
C THR A 34 15.50 -3.15 3.84
N GLU A 35 14.68 -4.16 3.56
CA GLU A 35 13.40 -4.36 4.25
C GLU A 35 13.58 -4.77 5.72
N ASP A 36 14.61 -5.54 6.05
CA ASP A 36 14.98 -5.85 7.45
C ASP A 36 15.39 -4.58 8.21
N THR A 37 16.15 -3.70 7.56
CA THR A 37 16.54 -2.40 8.13
C THR A 37 15.33 -1.50 8.35
N LEU A 38 14.40 -1.44 7.37
CA LEU A 38 13.16 -0.69 7.51
C LEU A 38 12.32 -1.19 8.69
N LEU A 39 12.17 -2.51 8.83
CA LEU A 39 11.42 -3.11 9.94
C LEU A 39 12.03 -2.75 11.29
N LYS A 40 13.36 -2.83 11.41
CA LYS A 40 14.09 -2.46 12.63
C LYS A 40 13.81 -1.00 13.02
N ILE A 41 14.01 -0.07 12.07
CA ILE A 41 13.79 1.37 12.31
C ILE A 41 12.34 1.65 12.72
N VAL A 42 11.36 0.98 12.10
CA VAL A 42 9.94 1.14 12.44
C VAL A 42 9.63 0.62 13.86
N LYS A 43 10.24 -0.49 14.28
CA LYS A 43 10.04 -1.05 15.62
C LYS A 43 10.66 -0.19 16.72
N GLU A 44 11.76 0.50 16.43
CA GLU A 44 12.46 1.39 17.37
C GLU A 44 11.79 2.77 17.53
N ALA A 45 10.85 3.14 16.66
CA ALA A 45 10.19 4.44 16.68
C ALA A 45 9.21 4.56 17.87
N ASP A 46 9.35 5.57 18.73
CA ASP A 46 8.35 5.88 19.76
C ASP A 46 7.17 6.68 19.18
N ASP A 47 7.47 7.73 18.41
CA ASP A 47 6.49 8.52 17.67
C ASP A 47 6.41 8.01 16.23
N LEU A 48 5.30 7.34 15.92
CA LEU A 48 5.04 6.78 14.61
C LEU A 48 4.37 7.77 13.65
N SER A 49 4.06 8.97 14.11
CA SER A 49 3.35 9.95 13.30
C SER A 49 4.14 10.29 12.04
N ILE A 50 3.46 10.64 10.94
CA ILE A 50 4.15 10.99 9.68
C ILE A 50 5.06 12.20 9.87
N ALA A 51 4.71 13.09 10.79
CA ALA A 51 5.49 14.28 11.12
C ALA A 51 6.70 14.00 12.04
N SER A 52 6.85 12.76 12.54
CA SER A 52 7.92 12.38 13.44
C SER A 52 9.31 12.64 12.83
N LEU A 53 10.17 13.30 13.61
CA LEU A 53 11.57 13.50 13.24
C LEU A 53 12.37 12.19 13.21
N HIS A 54 11.84 11.11 13.81
CA HIS A 54 12.42 9.77 13.74
C HIS A 54 12.70 9.38 12.30
N TRP A 55 11.70 9.51 11.43
CA TRP A 55 11.80 9.16 10.02
C TRP A 55 12.90 9.94 9.31
N GLN A 56 12.96 11.25 9.50
CA GLN A 56 13.94 12.11 8.84
C GLN A 56 15.39 11.76 9.22
N ARG A 57 15.63 11.38 10.48
CA ARG A 57 16.98 11.01 10.98
C ARG A 57 17.50 9.72 10.36
N HIS A 58 16.61 8.87 9.86
CA HIS A 58 16.93 7.59 9.27
C HIS A 58 16.95 7.60 7.73
N ILE A 59 16.79 8.76 7.09
CA ILE A 59 16.93 8.90 5.64
C ILE A 59 18.41 9.08 5.30
N THR A 60 19.03 8.05 4.73
CA THR A 60 20.46 8.03 4.36
C THR A 60 20.69 7.66 2.90
N ASP A 61 19.69 7.13 2.23
CA ASP A 61 19.75 6.64 0.85
C ASP A 61 18.38 6.74 0.17
N TRP A 62 18.29 6.26 -1.07
CA TRP A 62 17.05 6.31 -1.83
C TRP A 62 15.93 5.42 -1.25
N PRO A 63 16.15 4.15 -0.86
CA PRO A 63 15.10 3.34 -0.25
C PRO A 63 14.54 3.93 1.06
N THR A 64 15.40 4.40 1.95
CA THR A 64 14.96 5.05 3.19
C THR A 64 14.23 6.36 2.90
N LEU A 65 14.68 7.15 1.93
CA LEU A 65 13.94 8.33 1.46
C LEU A 65 12.55 7.96 0.93
N TYR A 66 12.46 6.94 0.08
CA TYR A 66 11.19 6.49 -0.53
C TYR A 66 10.18 6.01 0.52
N HIS A 67 10.64 5.31 1.56
CA HIS A 67 9.76 4.71 2.58
C HIS A 67 9.49 5.60 3.79
N PHE A 68 10.39 6.53 4.14
CA PHE A 68 10.29 7.35 5.35
C PHE A 68 10.01 8.83 5.09
N SER A 69 10.12 9.31 3.85
CA SER A 69 9.77 10.71 3.57
C SER A 69 8.27 10.96 3.81
N PRO A 70 7.90 11.98 4.61
CA PRO A 70 6.50 12.34 4.81
C PRO A 70 5.83 12.83 3.51
N LYS A 71 6.65 13.22 2.51
CA LYS A 71 6.17 13.68 1.21
C LYS A 71 5.40 12.61 0.44
N ARG A 72 5.55 11.33 0.78
CA ARG A 72 4.72 10.26 0.19
C ARG A 72 3.24 10.54 0.40
N GLY A 73 2.85 10.98 1.61
CA GLY A 73 1.47 11.32 1.93
C GLY A 73 0.94 12.55 1.16
N ASP A 74 1.82 13.42 0.64
CA ASP A 74 1.40 14.61 -0.11
C ASP A 74 0.63 14.27 -1.38
N LEU A 75 0.89 13.10 -1.96
CA LEU A 75 0.14 12.57 -3.09
C LEU A 75 -1.38 12.52 -2.83
N LEU A 76 -1.77 12.17 -1.59
CA LEU A 76 -3.16 12.00 -1.19
C LEU A 76 -3.68 13.11 -0.28
N ARG A 77 -2.82 14.06 0.11
CA ARG A 77 -3.18 15.21 0.95
C ARG A 77 -4.36 16.02 0.42
N PRO A 78 -4.52 16.26 -0.90
CA PRO A 78 -5.71 16.95 -1.43
C PRO A 78 -7.04 16.23 -1.16
N PHE A 79 -7.01 14.91 -0.91
CA PHE A 79 -8.20 14.09 -0.66
C PHE A 79 -8.47 13.87 0.83
N LYS A 80 -7.64 14.40 1.73
CA LYS A 80 -7.71 14.15 3.18
C LYS A 80 -9.12 14.31 3.74
N ASP A 81 -9.78 15.43 3.45
CA ASP A 81 -11.11 15.73 4.00
C ASP A 81 -12.19 14.80 3.42
N SER A 82 -12.05 14.40 2.15
CA SER A 82 -12.95 13.45 1.49
C SER A 82 -12.80 12.02 2.02
N LEU A 83 -11.62 11.67 2.56
CA LEU A 83 -11.30 10.35 3.12
C LEU A 83 -11.75 10.20 4.58
N LYS A 84 -11.91 11.30 5.31
CA LYS A 84 -12.25 11.29 6.74
C LYS A 84 -13.53 10.48 7.01
N ASN A 85 -13.47 9.54 7.95
CA ASN A 85 -14.56 8.62 8.32
C ASN A 85 -15.03 7.69 7.18
N LYS A 86 -14.25 7.52 6.11
CA LYS A 86 -14.57 6.65 4.98
C LYS A 86 -13.89 5.29 5.08
N THR A 87 -14.44 4.30 4.38
CA THR A 87 -13.80 2.99 4.23
C THR A 87 -12.89 2.99 3.03
N VAL A 88 -11.64 2.59 3.23
CA VAL A 88 -10.59 2.69 2.22
C VAL A 88 -9.91 1.33 2.07
N LEU A 89 -9.86 0.84 0.84
CA LEU A 89 -9.05 -0.29 0.44
C LEU A 89 -7.80 0.23 -0.26
N GLU A 90 -6.63 -0.01 0.34
CA GLU A 90 -5.35 0.24 -0.29
C GLU A 90 -4.80 -1.09 -0.81
N LEU A 91 -4.61 -1.20 -2.12
CA LEU A 91 -3.99 -2.38 -2.74
C LEU A 91 -2.53 -2.02 -3.05
N GLY A 92 -1.59 -2.86 -2.61
CA GLY A 92 -0.15 -2.60 -2.76
C GLY A 92 0.39 -1.64 -1.69
N ALA A 93 0.13 -1.94 -0.42
CA ALA A 93 0.51 -1.06 0.69
C ALA A 93 2.05 -0.89 0.88
N GLY A 94 2.85 -1.82 0.36
CA GLY A 94 4.30 -1.82 0.53
C GLY A 94 4.68 -1.80 2.01
N CYS A 95 5.57 -0.87 2.38
CA CYS A 95 6.00 -0.66 3.77
C CYS A 95 5.14 0.37 4.53
N GLY A 96 3.99 0.79 3.98
CA GLY A 96 2.95 1.48 4.75
C GLY A 96 3.10 3.00 4.86
N ALA A 97 3.89 3.64 3.99
CA ALA A 97 4.04 5.11 3.97
C ALA A 97 2.71 5.82 3.69
N ILE A 98 1.95 5.34 2.70
CA ILE A 98 0.63 5.85 2.36
C ILE A 98 -0.41 5.35 3.37
N THR A 99 -0.38 4.07 3.75
CA THR A 99 -1.27 3.50 4.78
C THR A 99 -1.29 4.35 6.06
N ARG A 100 -0.12 4.78 6.55
CA ARG A 100 0.00 5.63 7.73
C ARG A 100 -0.75 6.96 7.53
N PHE A 101 -0.57 7.61 6.38
CA PHE A 101 -1.27 8.85 6.02
C PHE A 101 -2.79 8.69 6.02
N LEU A 102 -3.26 7.61 5.42
CA LEU A 102 -4.69 7.33 5.36
C LEU A 102 -5.27 7.08 6.75
N GLY A 103 -4.57 6.32 7.59
CA GLY A 103 -4.99 6.05 8.97
C GLY A 103 -5.03 7.30 9.84
N GLU A 104 -4.01 8.18 9.76
CA GLU A 104 -4.00 9.48 10.45
C GLU A 104 -5.06 10.46 9.92
N SER A 105 -5.58 10.23 8.73
CA SER A 105 -6.69 11.01 8.14
C SER A 105 -8.08 10.53 8.62
N GLU A 106 -8.12 9.69 9.67
CA GLU A 106 -9.34 9.13 10.28
C GLU A 106 -10.19 8.26 9.32
N ALA A 107 -9.59 7.75 8.25
CA ALA A 107 -10.21 6.74 7.40
C ALA A 107 -10.04 5.33 8.02
N ARG A 108 -10.99 4.43 7.74
CA ARG A 108 -10.87 3.01 8.14
C ARG A 108 -10.22 2.22 7.01
N ILE A 109 -9.02 1.73 7.25
CA ILE A 109 -8.14 1.20 6.21
C ILE A 109 -8.09 -0.32 6.25
N THR A 110 -8.28 -0.92 5.09
CA THR A 110 -7.83 -2.27 4.78
C THR A 110 -6.67 -2.15 3.81
N ALA A 111 -5.45 -2.39 4.28
CA ALA A 111 -4.23 -2.33 3.49
C ALA A 111 -3.83 -3.75 3.07
N VAL A 112 -3.73 -3.99 1.77
CA VAL A 112 -3.38 -5.30 1.19
C VAL A 112 -1.98 -5.23 0.61
N GLU A 113 -1.13 -6.18 1.00
CA GLU A 113 0.24 -6.31 0.52
C GLU A 113 0.57 -7.79 0.29
N GLY A 114 1.23 -8.11 -0.83
CA GLY A 114 1.55 -9.50 -1.19
C GLY A 114 2.71 -10.07 -0.37
N SER A 115 3.68 -9.23 0.00
CA SER A 115 4.84 -9.64 0.80
C SER A 115 4.52 -9.62 2.30
N LEU A 116 4.66 -10.76 2.98
CA LEU A 116 4.47 -10.85 4.43
C LEU A 116 5.43 -9.93 5.19
N ARG A 117 6.67 -9.77 4.70
CA ARG A 117 7.65 -8.88 5.32
C ARG A 117 7.20 -7.41 5.23
N ARG A 118 6.80 -6.95 4.05
CA ARG A 118 6.30 -5.58 3.84
C ARG A 118 4.98 -5.34 4.59
N ALA A 119 4.06 -6.30 4.57
CA ALA A 119 2.84 -6.27 5.38
C ALA A 119 3.15 -6.14 6.89
N THR A 120 4.18 -6.86 7.37
CA THR A 120 4.64 -6.74 8.77
C THR A 120 5.20 -5.35 9.06
N ILE A 121 6.00 -4.77 8.16
CA ILE A 121 6.50 -3.39 8.30
C ILE A 121 5.33 -2.40 8.38
N THR A 122 4.33 -2.53 7.50
CA THR A 122 3.12 -1.70 7.49
C THR A 122 2.35 -1.83 8.81
N ALA A 123 2.17 -3.05 9.30
CA ALA A 123 1.45 -3.32 10.54
C ALA A 123 2.18 -2.78 11.77
N GLU A 124 3.51 -2.86 11.80
CA GLU A 124 4.32 -2.26 12.86
C GLU A 124 4.33 -0.73 12.78
N ARG A 125 4.34 -0.15 11.58
CA ARG A 125 4.28 1.29 11.36
C ARG A 125 2.95 1.90 11.79
N CYS A 126 1.86 1.14 11.73
CA CYS A 126 0.51 1.58 12.08
C CYS A 126 0.02 0.97 13.40
N ARG A 127 0.91 0.47 14.26
CA ARG A 127 0.54 -0.34 15.44
C ARG A 127 -0.28 0.39 16.51
N ASP A 128 -0.26 1.72 16.50
CA ASP A 128 -1.01 2.67 17.32
C ASP A 128 -2.33 3.13 16.67
N LEU A 129 -2.61 2.75 15.41
CA LEU A 129 -3.80 3.14 14.66
C LEU A 129 -4.84 2.00 14.63
N PRO A 130 -5.86 2.00 15.52
CA PRO A 130 -6.86 0.91 15.60
C PRO A 130 -7.78 0.84 14.38
N ASN A 131 -7.79 1.89 13.55
CA ASN A 131 -8.54 1.99 12.30
C ASN A 131 -7.81 1.42 11.08
N VAL A 132 -6.62 0.82 11.26
CA VAL A 132 -5.84 0.18 10.18
C VAL A 132 -5.80 -1.33 10.39
N ALA A 133 -6.18 -2.09 9.37
CA ALA A 133 -5.90 -3.52 9.27
C ALA A 133 -5.00 -3.80 8.08
N VAL A 134 -4.02 -4.68 8.28
CA VAL A 134 -3.08 -5.08 7.24
C VAL A 134 -3.31 -6.54 6.90
N VAL A 135 -3.46 -6.82 5.61
CA VAL A 135 -3.73 -8.13 5.04
C VAL A 135 -2.55 -8.50 4.16
N CYS A 136 -1.89 -9.61 4.49
CA CYS A 136 -0.93 -10.25 3.62
C CYS A 136 -1.68 -11.15 2.63
N ASP A 137 -1.83 -10.69 1.40
CA ASP A 137 -2.50 -11.41 0.33
C ASP A 137 -2.17 -10.81 -1.04
N LYS A 138 -2.28 -11.62 -2.09
CA LYS A 138 -2.11 -11.12 -3.46
C LYS A 138 -3.33 -10.33 -3.90
N ILE A 139 -3.11 -9.24 -4.64
CA ILE A 139 -4.19 -8.36 -5.11
C ILE A 139 -5.21 -9.13 -5.97
N GLU A 140 -4.73 -10.06 -6.80
CA GLU A 140 -5.55 -10.92 -7.66
C GLU A 140 -6.25 -12.07 -6.90
N GLN A 141 -5.94 -12.25 -5.62
CA GLN A 141 -6.59 -13.24 -4.77
C GLN A 141 -7.50 -12.59 -3.73
N PHE A 142 -7.18 -11.38 -3.27
CA PHE A 142 -7.90 -10.66 -2.22
C PHE A 142 -9.41 -10.66 -2.43
N ILE A 143 -10.13 -11.01 -1.35
CA ILE A 143 -11.59 -11.05 -1.29
C ILE A 143 -12.02 -10.38 0.01
N SER A 144 -13.06 -9.56 -0.05
CA SER A 144 -13.73 -9.01 1.12
C SER A 144 -15.23 -8.99 0.85
N ASP A 145 -16.02 -9.18 1.91
CA ASP A 145 -17.48 -9.00 1.87
C ASP A 145 -17.86 -7.52 1.98
N GLU A 146 -16.90 -6.64 2.29
CA GLU A 146 -17.06 -5.20 2.34
C GLU A 146 -16.81 -4.55 0.98
N GLN A 147 -17.62 -3.54 0.69
CA GLN A 147 -17.36 -2.56 -0.36
C GLN A 147 -16.88 -1.25 0.26
N PHE A 148 -16.01 -0.55 -0.46
CA PHE A 148 -15.24 0.58 0.04
C PHE A 148 -15.68 1.89 -0.60
N ASP A 149 -15.74 2.96 0.20
CA ASP A 149 -15.95 4.33 -0.31
C ASP A 149 -14.79 4.74 -1.25
N PHE A 150 -13.57 4.29 -0.94
CA PHE A 150 -12.38 4.52 -1.77
C PHE A 150 -11.58 3.24 -1.99
N VAL A 151 -11.11 3.04 -3.22
CA VAL A 151 -10.02 2.09 -3.52
C VAL A 151 -8.82 2.88 -4.04
N ILE A 152 -7.63 2.56 -3.54
CA ILE A 152 -6.39 3.27 -3.84
C ILE A 152 -5.41 2.32 -4.52
N LEU A 153 -4.90 2.75 -5.67
CA LEU A 153 -3.79 2.14 -6.40
C LEU A 153 -2.67 3.18 -6.56
N VAL A 154 -1.57 3.04 -5.82
CA VAL A 154 -0.40 3.92 -5.94
C VAL A 154 0.82 3.04 -6.18
N GLY A 155 1.41 3.07 -7.38
CA GLY A 155 2.54 2.18 -7.67
C GLY A 155 2.12 0.74 -7.96
N VAL A 156 1.00 0.50 -8.68
CA VAL A 156 0.38 -0.84 -8.81
C VAL A 156 -0.13 -1.17 -10.21
N LEU A 157 -0.94 -0.29 -10.81
CA LEU A 157 -1.61 -0.56 -12.09
C LEU A 157 -0.60 -0.82 -13.23
N GLU A 158 0.45 -0.02 -13.27
CA GLU A 158 1.61 -0.09 -14.15
C GLU A 158 2.39 -1.41 -14.02
N TYR A 159 2.40 -2.01 -12.83
CA TYR A 159 3.02 -3.31 -12.55
C TYR A 159 2.08 -4.51 -12.76
N SER A 160 0.81 -4.29 -13.13
CA SER A 160 -0.21 -5.36 -13.24
C SER A 160 0.22 -6.55 -14.11
N HIS A 161 1.00 -6.30 -15.16
CA HIS A 161 1.55 -7.34 -16.04
C HIS A 161 2.52 -8.31 -15.36
N GLN A 162 3.10 -7.93 -14.20
CA GLN A 162 4.03 -8.77 -13.45
C GLN A 162 3.32 -9.79 -12.54
N PHE A 163 2.08 -9.53 -12.15
CA PHE A 163 1.34 -10.38 -11.20
C PHE A 163 -0.04 -10.84 -11.69
N ILE A 164 -0.54 -10.33 -12.81
CA ILE A 164 -1.78 -10.80 -13.45
C ILE A 164 -1.44 -11.42 -14.81
N LEU A 165 -1.58 -12.75 -14.90
CA LEU A 165 -1.27 -13.52 -16.11
C LEU A 165 -2.49 -13.64 -17.03
N THR A 166 -2.94 -12.51 -17.58
CA THR A 166 -4.06 -12.45 -18.54
C THR A 166 -3.68 -11.60 -19.76
N GLU A 167 -4.46 -11.67 -20.84
CA GLU A 167 -4.23 -10.87 -22.05
C GLU A 167 -4.31 -9.35 -21.79
N LYS A 168 -5.12 -8.92 -20.81
CA LYS A 168 -5.34 -7.52 -20.45
C LYS A 168 -5.26 -7.32 -18.93
N PRO A 169 -4.05 -7.36 -18.34
CA PRO A 169 -3.84 -7.41 -16.90
C PRO A 169 -4.33 -6.16 -16.17
N ASP A 170 -4.12 -4.99 -16.78
CA ASP A 170 -4.60 -3.69 -16.32
C ASP A 170 -6.13 -3.64 -16.27
N LEU A 171 -6.81 -4.07 -17.34
CA LEU A 171 -8.27 -4.14 -17.39
C LEU A 171 -8.81 -5.12 -16.35
N ASN A 172 -8.16 -6.27 -16.18
CA ASN A 172 -8.56 -7.25 -15.18
C ASN A 172 -8.46 -6.68 -13.76
N LEU A 173 -7.35 -6.00 -13.44
CA LEU A 173 -7.18 -5.31 -12.17
C LEU A 173 -8.29 -4.29 -11.93
N LEU A 174 -8.58 -3.43 -12.92
CA LEU A 174 -9.64 -2.42 -12.82
C LEU A 174 -11.03 -3.05 -12.64
N GLN A 175 -11.30 -4.17 -13.30
CA GLN A 175 -12.55 -4.94 -13.10
C GLN A 175 -12.67 -5.52 -11.69
N ARG A 176 -11.56 -5.97 -11.10
CA ARG A 176 -11.53 -6.45 -9.70
C ARG A 176 -11.75 -5.30 -8.72
N VAL A 177 -11.02 -4.19 -8.90
CA VAL A 177 -11.18 -2.97 -8.11
C VAL A 177 -12.63 -2.50 -8.12
N ARG A 178 -13.30 -2.52 -9.29
CA ARG A 178 -14.71 -2.16 -9.41
C ARG A 178 -15.62 -3.00 -8.49
N LYS A 179 -15.33 -4.27 -8.26
CA LYS A 179 -16.13 -5.15 -7.39
C LYS A 179 -16.00 -4.78 -5.90
N HIS A 180 -14.90 -4.12 -5.53
CA HIS A 180 -14.66 -3.64 -4.18
C HIS A 180 -15.22 -2.23 -3.94
N LEU A 181 -15.63 -1.49 -4.96
CA LEU A 181 -16.18 -0.15 -4.78
C LEU A 181 -17.64 -0.21 -4.34
N ALA A 182 -17.98 0.59 -3.32
CA ALA A 182 -19.36 0.84 -2.94
C ALA A 182 -20.10 1.62 -4.05
N PRO A 183 -21.44 1.60 -4.10
CA PRO A 183 -22.19 2.50 -4.98
C PRO A 183 -21.81 3.96 -4.71
N GLY A 184 -21.32 4.65 -5.74
CA GLY A 184 -20.80 6.02 -5.61
C GLY A 184 -19.37 6.14 -5.04
N GLY A 185 -18.70 5.01 -4.81
CA GLY A 185 -17.30 4.97 -4.38
C GLY A 185 -16.35 5.47 -5.47
N SER A 186 -15.15 5.87 -5.05
CA SER A 186 -14.13 6.47 -5.91
C SER A 186 -12.87 5.62 -5.97
N LEU A 187 -12.28 5.54 -7.16
CA LEU A 187 -10.96 4.95 -7.37
C LEU A 187 -9.93 6.08 -7.51
N ILE A 188 -8.88 6.04 -6.70
CA ILE A 188 -7.72 6.91 -6.82
C ILE A 188 -6.56 6.08 -7.39
N ILE A 189 -6.03 6.49 -8.54
CA ILE A 189 -4.88 5.86 -9.19
C ILE A 189 -3.77 6.90 -9.30
N ALA A 190 -2.55 6.51 -8.93
CA ALA A 190 -1.35 7.27 -9.21
C ALA A 190 -0.26 6.36 -9.77
N ILE A 191 0.25 6.75 -10.94
CA ILE A 191 1.37 6.15 -11.65
C ILE A 191 2.31 7.27 -12.12
N GLU A 192 3.45 6.91 -12.67
CA GLU A 192 4.49 7.81 -13.12
C GLU A 192 3.97 8.81 -14.15
N ASN A 193 4.27 10.09 -13.92
CA ASN A 193 3.95 11.14 -14.87
C ASN A 193 4.95 11.12 -16.03
N LYS A 194 4.50 10.79 -17.25
CA LYS A 194 5.33 10.82 -18.47
C LYS A 194 5.98 12.19 -18.77
N PHE A 195 5.43 13.28 -18.22
CA PHE A 195 6.00 14.62 -18.30
C PHE A 195 6.91 14.97 -17.10
N GLY A 196 7.28 13.99 -16.29
CA GLY A 196 8.23 14.16 -15.20
C GLY A 196 9.58 14.61 -15.74
N LEU A 197 10.21 15.55 -15.04
CA LEU A 197 11.49 16.15 -15.47
C LEU A 197 12.58 15.11 -15.76
N LYS A 198 12.59 13.99 -15.02
CA LYS A 198 13.56 12.90 -15.26
C LYS A 198 13.43 12.30 -16.67
N TYR A 199 12.22 12.16 -17.18
CA TYR A 199 11.96 11.60 -18.52
C TYR A 199 12.30 12.62 -19.60
N TRP A 200 12.00 13.90 -19.38
CA TRP A 200 12.47 14.97 -20.26
C TRP A 200 14.00 15.09 -20.28
N ALA A 201 14.68 14.69 -19.20
CA ALA A 201 16.13 14.61 -19.12
C ALA A 201 16.71 13.31 -19.73
N GLY A 202 15.89 12.47 -20.37
CA GLY A 202 16.33 11.27 -21.09
C GLY A 202 16.43 10.00 -20.24
N ALA A 203 15.91 9.97 -19.01
CA ALA A 203 15.79 8.73 -18.26
C ALA A 203 14.84 7.75 -18.97
N PRO A 204 15.13 6.43 -18.98
CA PRO A 204 14.20 5.44 -19.47
C PRO A 204 12.96 5.36 -18.57
N GLU A 205 11.85 4.89 -19.14
CA GLU A 205 10.63 4.61 -18.41
C GLU A 205 10.82 3.44 -17.45
N ASP A 206 10.33 3.58 -16.21
CA ASP A 206 10.69 2.69 -15.09
C ASP A 206 10.17 1.24 -15.25
N HIS A 207 9.16 0.99 -16.07
CA HIS A 207 8.46 -0.29 -16.20
C HIS A 207 8.88 -1.06 -17.45
N VAL A 208 9.13 -0.34 -18.56
CA VAL A 208 9.51 -0.95 -19.85
C VAL A 208 10.97 -0.72 -20.23
N GLY A 209 11.68 0.14 -19.51
CA GLY A 209 13.10 0.42 -19.75
C GLY A 209 13.39 1.15 -21.07
N GLN A 210 12.38 1.77 -21.68
CA GLN A 210 12.48 2.54 -22.93
C GLN A 210 12.10 4.01 -22.67
N PRO A 211 12.72 5.01 -23.32
CA PRO A 211 12.26 6.39 -23.23
C PRO A 211 10.81 6.55 -23.70
N TYR A 212 10.10 7.56 -23.16
CA TYR A 212 8.77 7.97 -23.64
C TYR A 212 8.82 8.65 -25.01
#